data_AF-A0A958DUW0-F1
#
_entry.id   AF-A0A958DUW0-F1
#
_cell.length_a   1.000
_cell.length_b   1.000
_cell.length_c   1.000
_cell.angle_alpha   90.00
_cell.angle_beta   90.00
_cell.angle_gamma   90.00
#
_symmetry.space_group_name_H-M   'P 1'
#
loop_
_entity.id
_entity.type
_entity.pdbx_description
1 polymer ?
#
loop_
_entity_poly.entity_id
_entity_poly.type
_entity_poly.pdbx_seq_one_letter_code
_entity_poly.pdbx_strand_id
1 'polypeptide(L)'
;MTLKPLLALTLMLAVFFVMGCGNQQQPAVSKVNIPAEKLNPYQPLPDIVISENNPLTPEKIELGRMLYFDKRLSKSHEFSCNSCHDLKTYGVDNSPVSTGHKNQTGTRNSPTVYNAAGHIAQFWDGRAMDVEEQAKGPVLNPVEMGMPSEARVVKTLQSMPGYVDAFRKAFPDEPNPITFDNMAKAIGAFERKLITPSRWDEFLNGKETAITDEEKNGFIKFVEVGCVACHNGPYLGGNAFQKLGLINNWPGNEDPGRLLATHNELDEDKFKVASLRNVEKTAPYLHDGSIADLETAVKMMAEYQLDQTLSDEDSKAIVSFLKSLTGKLPEAYIQEPTLPESTPDTPLPEMD
;
A
#
# COMPACT_ATOMS: atom_id res chain seq x y z
N MET A 1 74.60 73.14 14.22
CA MET A 1 74.13 72.22 13.16
C MET A 1 73.58 70.97 13.82
N THR A 2 72.28 70.73 13.57
CA THR A 2 71.50 69.49 13.71
C THR A 2 71.46 68.75 15.07
N LEU A 3 70.37 69.04 15.81
CA LEU A 3 69.72 68.17 16.80
C LEU A 3 69.44 66.76 16.23
N LYS A 4 69.62 65.72 17.06
CA LYS A 4 69.02 64.38 16.88
C LYS A 4 67.97 64.13 17.97
N PRO A 5 66.80 63.55 17.65
CA PRO A 5 65.72 63.34 18.62
C PRO A 5 65.81 61.98 19.34
N LEU A 6 65.23 61.95 20.54
CA LEU A 6 64.91 60.77 21.36
C LEU A 6 63.94 59.82 20.63
N LEU A 7 64.22 58.52 20.67
CA LEU A 7 63.23 57.47 20.41
C LEU A 7 62.74 56.95 21.78
N ALA A 8 61.45 57.18 22.08
CA ALA A 8 60.77 56.60 23.23
C ALA A 8 60.24 55.20 22.85
N LEU A 9 60.59 54.19 23.65
CA LEU A 9 60.13 52.81 23.50
C LEU A 9 58.88 52.60 24.36
N THR A 10 57.69 52.59 23.75
CA THR A 10 56.42 52.28 24.42
C THR A 10 56.19 50.77 24.43
N LEU A 11 56.24 50.16 25.61
CA LEU A 11 55.95 48.74 25.83
C LEU A 11 54.43 48.56 26.01
N MET A 12 53.75 47.99 25.02
CA MET A 12 52.32 47.66 25.08
C MET A 12 52.16 46.27 25.73
N LEU A 13 51.67 46.21 26.98
CA LEU A 13 51.26 44.96 27.62
C LEU A 13 49.91 44.51 27.02
N ALA A 14 49.90 43.40 26.29
CA ALA A 14 48.68 42.72 25.86
C ALA A 14 48.18 41.82 27.00
N VAL A 15 47.02 42.18 27.58
CA VAL A 15 46.30 41.33 28.54
C VAL A 15 45.47 40.32 27.73
N PHE A 16 45.87 39.05 27.76
CA PHE A 16 45.08 37.95 27.20
C PHE A 16 43.92 37.60 28.15
N PHE A 17 42.70 37.95 27.76
CA PHE A 17 41.47 37.47 28.40
C PHE A 17 41.21 36.03 27.92
N VAL A 18 41.47 35.04 28.78
CA VAL A 18 41.10 33.65 28.52
C VAL A 18 39.60 33.53 28.77
N MET A 19 38.79 33.68 27.72
CA MET A 19 37.39 33.23 27.74
C MET A 19 37.41 31.70 27.83
N GLY A 20 37.04 31.17 29.00
CA GLY A 20 36.80 29.75 29.18
C GLY A 20 35.64 29.31 28.28
N CYS A 21 35.95 28.49 27.27
CA CYS A 21 34.94 27.72 26.55
C CYS A 21 34.33 26.73 27.54
N GLY A 22 33.18 27.10 28.10
CA GLY A 22 32.29 26.16 28.78
C GLY A 22 31.92 25.08 27.79
N ASN A 23 32.43 23.87 27.99
CA ASN A 23 32.05 22.68 27.27
C ASN A 23 30.60 22.36 27.65
N GLN A 24 29.62 22.97 26.98
CA GLN A 24 28.25 22.50 27.01
C GLN A 24 28.24 21.15 26.29
N GLN A 25 28.45 20.08 27.06
CA GLN A 25 28.08 18.74 26.64
C GLN A 25 26.62 18.82 26.22
N GLN A 26 26.36 18.72 24.91
CA GLN A 26 25.01 18.44 24.42
C GLN A 26 24.50 17.23 25.21
N PRO A 27 23.30 17.32 25.80
CA PRO A 27 22.75 16.18 26.53
C PRO A 27 22.74 14.98 25.57
N ALA A 28 23.35 13.88 26.00
CA ALA A 28 23.31 12.64 25.24
C ALA A 28 21.84 12.32 24.98
N VAL A 29 21.43 12.32 23.71
CA VAL A 29 20.08 11.89 23.33
C VAL A 29 19.95 10.45 23.81
N SER A 30 19.12 10.24 24.83
CA SER A 30 18.88 8.90 25.36
C SER A 30 18.23 8.09 24.25
N LYS A 31 18.85 6.98 23.85
CA LYS A 31 18.27 6.07 22.86
C LYS A 31 16.87 5.65 23.30
N VAL A 32 15.88 5.85 22.42
CA VAL A 32 14.52 5.37 22.67
C VAL A 32 14.50 3.86 22.47
N ASN A 33 13.97 3.14 23.46
CA ASN A 33 13.73 1.71 23.37
C ASN A 33 12.23 1.44 23.42
N ILE A 34 11.72 0.62 22.50
CA ILE A 34 10.31 0.24 22.48
C ILE A 34 10.12 -0.93 23.47
N PRO A 35 9.18 -0.82 24.43
CA PRO A 35 8.87 -1.95 25.31
C PRO A 35 8.44 -3.18 24.51
N ALA A 36 9.01 -4.35 24.83
CA ALA A 36 8.83 -5.58 24.05
C ALA A 36 7.35 -5.99 23.94
N GLU A 37 6.56 -5.76 24.98
CA GLU A 37 5.13 -6.03 25.00
C GLU A 37 4.33 -5.26 23.95
N LYS A 38 4.79 -4.06 23.56
CA LYS A 38 4.16 -3.28 22.49
C LYS A 38 4.45 -3.87 21.11
N LEU A 39 5.54 -4.63 20.95
CA LEU A 39 5.92 -5.28 19.70
C LEU A 39 5.23 -6.64 19.48
N ASN A 40 4.79 -7.31 20.55
CA ASN A 40 4.16 -8.64 20.49
C ASN A 40 3.04 -8.78 19.43
N PRO A 41 2.18 -7.77 19.18
CA PRO A 41 1.12 -7.88 18.17
C PRO A 41 1.62 -7.77 16.72
N TYR A 42 2.90 -7.50 16.48
CA TYR A 42 3.44 -7.18 15.16
C TYR A 42 4.43 -8.25 14.69
N GLN A 43 4.47 -8.43 13.37
CA GLN A 43 5.43 -9.33 12.71
C GLN A 43 5.97 -8.65 11.44
N PRO A 44 7.20 -9.00 11.00
CA PRO A 44 7.66 -8.58 9.68
C PRO A 44 6.77 -9.19 8.59
N LEU A 45 6.79 -8.62 7.39
CA LEU A 45 6.18 -9.24 6.22
C LEU A 45 6.76 -10.64 5.98
N PRO A 46 5.92 -11.60 5.55
CA PRO A 46 6.46 -12.82 4.97
C PRO A 46 7.15 -12.50 3.64
N ASP A 47 8.22 -13.24 3.31
CA ASP A 47 8.89 -13.10 2.00
C ASP A 47 7.96 -13.47 0.83
N ILE A 48 6.99 -14.34 1.07
CA ILE A 48 6.01 -14.81 0.08
C ILE A 48 4.70 -15.19 0.75
N VAL A 49 3.58 -14.91 0.08
CA VAL A 49 2.25 -15.35 0.53
C VAL A 49 1.86 -16.61 -0.25
N ILE A 50 2.00 -17.77 0.39
CA ILE A 50 1.72 -19.08 -0.21
C ILE A 50 0.22 -19.29 -0.39
N SER A 51 -0.17 -19.94 -1.49
CA SER A 51 -1.51 -20.49 -1.71
C SER A 51 -1.40 -21.98 -2.02
N GLU A 52 -1.98 -22.83 -1.17
CA GLU A 52 -2.01 -24.27 -1.41
C GLU A 52 -2.84 -24.62 -2.65
N ASN A 53 -3.92 -23.87 -2.88
CA ASN A 53 -4.84 -24.08 -4.02
C ASN A 53 -4.36 -23.42 -5.31
N ASN A 54 -3.33 -22.56 -5.24
CA ASN A 54 -2.70 -21.93 -6.39
C ASN A 54 -1.17 -21.87 -6.24
N PRO A 55 -0.45 -23.00 -6.34
CA PRO A 55 1.00 -23.02 -6.20
C PRO A 55 1.69 -22.08 -7.19
N LEU A 56 2.69 -21.37 -6.70
CA LEU A 56 3.41 -20.36 -7.46
C LEU A 56 4.49 -21.02 -8.32
N THR A 57 4.45 -20.79 -9.64
CA THR A 57 5.51 -21.17 -10.59
C THR A 57 5.99 -19.95 -11.34
N PRO A 58 7.25 -19.90 -11.81
CA PRO A 58 7.74 -18.79 -12.63
C PRO A 58 6.85 -18.50 -13.84
N GLU A 59 6.35 -19.54 -14.51
CA GLU A 59 5.52 -19.44 -15.70
C GLU A 59 4.15 -18.82 -15.38
N LYS A 60 3.54 -19.19 -14.25
CA LYS A 60 2.25 -18.66 -13.81
C LYS A 60 2.37 -17.21 -13.36
N ILE A 61 3.44 -16.87 -12.65
CA ILE A 61 3.76 -15.50 -12.25
C ILE A 61 3.96 -14.61 -13.48
N GLU A 62 4.73 -15.08 -14.46
CA GLU A 62 4.98 -14.33 -15.70
C GLU A 62 3.69 -14.11 -16.50
N LEU A 63 2.85 -15.15 -16.64
CA LEU A 63 1.53 -15.00 -17.25
C LEU A 63 0.67 -13.98 -16.49
N GLY A 64 0.66 -14.03 -15.16
CA GLY A 64 -0.05 -13.06 -14.32
C GLY A 64 0.42 -11.64 -14.55
N ARG A 65 1.74 -11.44 -14.62
CA ARG A 65 2.35 -10.14 -14.94
C ARG A 65 1.91 -9.65 -16.31
N MET A 66 1.91 -10.50 -17.34
CA MET A 66 1.39 -10.13 -18.67
C MET A 66 -0.06 -9.65 -18.59
N LEU A 67 -0.92 -10.43 -17.94
CA LEU A 67 -2.35 -10.12 -17.81
C LEU A 67 -2.60 -8.84 -17.01
N TYR A 68 -1.83 -8.58 -15.94
CA TYR A 68 -1.95 -7.38 -15.10
C TYR A 68 -1.79 -6.08 -15.90
N PHE A 69 -0.92 -6.09 -16.92
CA PHE A 69 -0.66 -4.94 -17.79
C PHE A 69 -1.49 -4.94 -19.08
N ASP A 70 -2.18 -6.02 -19.41
CA ASP A 70 -2.84 -6.15 -20.69
C ASP A 70 -4.19 -5.44 -20.75
N LYS A 71 -4.21 -4.31 -21.45
CA LYS A 71 -5.42 -3.52 -21.61
C LYS A 71 -6.52 -4.23 -22.39
N ARG A 72 -6.20 -5.28 -23.17
CA ARG A 72 -7.19 -6.04 -23.95
C ARG A 72 -8.11 -6.90 -23.07
N LEU A 73 -7.87 -6.91 -21.76
CA LEU A 73 -8.82 -7.42 -20.77
C LEU A 73 -9.95 -6.44 -20.46
N SER A 74 -9.90 -5.18 -20.90
CA SER A 74 -11.04 -4.25 -20.84
C SER A 74 -11.80 -4.22 -22.16
N LYS A 75 -13.09 -3.88 -22.12
CA LYS A 75 -13.95 -3.78 -23.32
C LYS A 75 -13.41 -2.77 -24.34
N SER A 76 -12.91 -1.63 -23.86
CA SER A 76 -12.33 -0.55 -24.69
C SER A 76 -10.89 -0.77 -25.14
N HIS A 77 -10.18 -1.77 -24.59
CA HIS A 77 -8.73 -1.90 -24.68
C HIS A 77 -7.93 -0.71 -24.12
N GLU A 78 -8.50 0.09 -23.22
CA GLU A 78 -7.83 1.25 -22.61
C GLU A 78 -7.35 1.01 -21.17
N PHE A 79 -7.95 0.04 -20.47
CA PHE A 79 -7.75 -0.19 -19.03
C PHE A 79 -7.13 -1.56 -18.76
N SER A 80 -6.17 -1.59 -17.85
CA SER A 80 -5.57 -2.80 -17.28
C SER A 80 -5.65 -2.71 -15.76
N CYS A 81 -5.23 -3.75 -15.03
CA CYS A 81 -5.08 -3.66 -13.58
C CYS A 81 -4.14 -2.50 -13.20
N ASN A 82 -3.04 -2.32 -13.95
CA ASN A 82 -2.09 -1.23 -13.74
C ASN A 82 -2.66 0.18 -14.03
N SER A 83 -3.86 0.32 -14.60
CA SER A 83 -4.48 1.63 -14.81
C SER A 83 -4.99 2.25 -13.51
N CYS A 84 -5.55 1.43 -12.61
CA CYS A 84 -6.05 1.88 -11.30
C CYS A 84 -5.10 1.52 -10.15
N HIS A 85 -4.27 0.50 -10.36
CA HIS A 85 -3.29 0.00 -9.40
C HIS A 85 -1.87 0.10 -9.99
N ASP A 86 -1.43 1.32 -10.33
CA ASP A 86 -0.13 1.50 -10.99
C ASP A 86 1.00 1.08 -10.05
N LEU A 87 1.75 0.04 -10.46
CA LEU A 87 2.82 -0.54 -9.66
C LEU A 87 3.94 0.47 -9.38
N LYS A 88 4.13 1.50 -10.21
CA LYS A 88 5.15 2.54 -10.01
C LYS A 88 4.76 3.58 -8.96
N THR A 89 3.47 3.72 -8.68
CA THR A 89 2.89 4.64 -7.68
C THR A 89 2.35 3.86 -6.48
N TYR A 90 3.04 2.80 -6.07
CA TYR A 90 2.66 1.98 -4.92
C TYR A 90 1.28 1.31 -5.07
N GLY A 91 0.91 0.92 -6.29
CA GLY A 91 -0.23 0.05 -6.56
C GLY A 91 -1.58 0.75 -6.43
N VAL A 92 -1.59 2.07 -6.60
CA VAL A 92 -2.78 2.94 -6.57
C VAL A 92 -2.70 3.99 -7.68
N ASP A 93 -3.82 4.64 -7.99
CA ASP A 93 -3.91 5.72 -8.98
C ASP A 93 -3.83 7.14 -8.37
N ASN A 94 -3.72 7.23 -7.04
CA ASN A 94 -3.74 8.46 -6.25
C ASN A 94 -4.95 9.38 -6.53
N SER A 95 -6.09 8.80 -6.91
CA SER A 95 -7.36 9.50 -7.11
C SER A 95 -8.34 9.18 -5.97
N PRO A 96 -9.29 10.07 -5.63
CA PRO A 96 -10.32 9.77 -4.62
C PRO A 96 -11.10 8.50 -4.96
N VAL A 97 -11.55 8.40 -6.22
CA VAL A 97 -12.14 7.20 -6.81
C VAL A 97 -11.57 7.01 -8.21
N SER A 98 -11.46 5.75 -8.63
CA SER A 98 -10.87 5.43 -9.94
C SER A 98 -11.83 5.68 -11.09
N THR A 99 -11.26 6.09 -12.22
CA THR A 99 -11.96 6.23 -13.49
C THR A 99 -11.74 4.99 -14.35
N GLY A 100 -12.83 4.39 -14.84
CA GLY A 100 -12.80 3.23 -15.73
C GLY A 100 -13.57 3.46 -17.03
N HIS A 101 -14.16 2.39 -17.56
CA HIS A 101 -14.81 2.35 -18.87
C HIS A 101 -15.78 3.52 -19.06
N LYS A 102 -15.67 4.21 -20.22
CA LYS A 102 -16.43 5.43 -20.57
C LYS A 102 -16.21 6.63 -19.64
N ASN A 103 -15.05 6.73 -19.00
CA ASN A 103 -14.77 7.77 -17.99
C ASN A 103 -15.78 7.76 -16.82
N GLN A 104 -16.39 6.61 -16.55
CA GLN A 104 -17.22 6.45 -15.35
C GLN A 104 -16.31 6.32 -14.13
N THR A 105 -16.75 6.88 -13.01
CA THR A 105 -16.03 6.76 -11.74
C THR A 105 -16.66 5.66 -10.89
N GLY A 106 -15.82 4.90 -10.20
CA GLY A 106 -16.26 4.01 -9.12
C GLY A 106 -16.79 4.80 -7.91
N THR A 107 -17.23 4.08 -6.89
CA THR A 107 -17.71 4.67 -5.61
C THR A 107 -16.70 4.58 -4.48
N ARG A 108 -15.56 3.91 -4.72
CA ARG A 108 -14.54 3.67 -3.70
C ARG A 108 -13.15 3.98 -4.23
N ASN A 109 -12.28 4.41 -3.33
CA ASN A 109 -10.84 4.52 -3.54
C ASN A 109 -10.24 3.15 -3.83
N SER A 110 -9.31 3.10 -4.78
CA SER A 110 -8.57 1.89 -5.14
C SER A 110 -7.47 1.62 -4.10
N PRO A 111 -7.58 0.56 -3.27
CA PRO A 111 -6.54 0.23 -2.31
C PRO A 111 -5.29 -0.30 -3.03
N THR A 112 -4.15 -0.24 -2.37
CA THR A 112 -2.90 -0.79 -2.93
C THR A 112 -2.98 -2.30 -3.13
N VAL A 113 -2.45 -2.79 -4.27
CA VAL A 113 -2.22 -4.23 -4.52
C VAL A 113 -1.01 -4.77 -3.74
N TYR A 114 -0.12 -3.90 -3.27
CA TYR A 114 1.07 -4.34 -2.52
C TYR A 114 0.66 -4.91 -1.17
N ASN A 115 1.17 -6.10 -0.87
CA ASN A 115 0.91 -6.88 0.34
C ASN A 115 -0.53 -7.41 0.45
N ALA A 116 -1.40 -7.13 -0.54
CA ALA A 116 -2.83 -7.41 -0.46
C ALA A 116 -3.17 -8.90 -0.35
N ALA A 117 -2.33 -9.77 -0.94
CA ALA A 117 -2.52 -11.21 -0.92
C ALA A 117 -2.52 -11.82 0.50
N GLY A 118 -1.93 -11.15 1.49
CA GLY A 118 -1.90 -11.62 2.87
C GLY A 118 -3.06 -11.14 3.74
N HIS A 119 -3.97 -10.34 3.19
CA HIS A 119 -5.18 -9.91 3.89
C HIS A 119 -6.19 -11.06 4.06
N ILE A 120 -7.06 -10.97 5.06
CA ILE A 120 -8.12 -11.97 5.33
C ILE A 120 -9.19 -12.05 4.23
N ALA A 121 -9.31 -10.98 3.43
CA ALA A 121 -10.26 -10.83 2.34
C ALA A 121 -9.83 -9.63 1.47
N GLN A 122 -10.38 -9.54 0.27
CA GLN A 122 -10.15 -8.46 -0.68
C GLN A 122 -11.34 -7.51 -0.81
N PHE A 123 -11.09 -6.34 -1.40
CA PHE A 123 -11.97 -5.16 -1.38
C PHE A 123 -12.19 -4.59 0.03
N TRP A 124 -12.79 -3.39 0.08
CA TRP A 124 -13.14 -2.68 1.30
C TRP A 124 -14.23 -3.37 2.12
N ASP A 125 -15.18 -4.04 1.46
CA ASP A 125 -16.27 -4.79 2.09
C ASP A 125 -15.92 -6.26 2.37
N GLY A 126 -14.79 -6.74 1.88
CA GLY A 126 -14.36 -8.13 2.06
C GLY A 126 -15.20 -9.14 1.28
N ARG A 127 -15.76 -8.76 0.13
CA ARG A 127 -16.63 -9.64 -0.68
C ARG A 127 -15.92 -10.73 -1.47
N ALA A 128 -14.59 -10.65 -1.60
CA ALA A 128 -13.77 -11.70 -2.23
C ALA A 128 -12.80 -12.27 -1.21
N MET A 129 -12.63 -13.59 -1.20
CA MET A 129 -11.84 -14.31 -0.20
C MET A 129 -10.33 -14.11 -0.36
N ASP A 130 -9.85 -14.02 -1.60
CA ASP A 130 -8.44 -13.89 -1.94
C ASP A 130 -8.23 -13.08 -3.24
N VAL A 131 -6.97 -12.90 -3.62
CA VAL A 131 -6.59 -12.11 -4.81
C VAL A 131 -7.01 -12.79 -6.11
N GLU A 132 -7.06 -14.13 -6.14
CA GLU A 132 -7.56 -14.89 -7.28
C GLU A 132 -9.06 -14.66 -7.51
N GLU A 133 -9.88 -14.65 -6.46
CA GLU A 133 -11.30 -14.31 -6.59
C GLU A 133 -11.49 -12.83 -6.94
N GLN A 134 -10.71 -11.94 -6.30
CA GLN A 134 -10.77 -10.50 -6.52
C GLN A 134 -10.55 -10.13 -7.99
N ALA A 135 -9.55 -10.73 -8.65
CA ALA A 135 -9.16 -10.42 -10.02
C ALA A 135 -10.28 -10.61 -11.06
N LYS A 136 -11.31 -11.40 -10.74
CA LYS A 136 -12.48 -11.61 -11.61
C LYS A 136 -13.42 -10.41 -11.64
N GLY A 137 -13.57 -9.71 -10.51
CA GLY A 137 -14.54 -8.64 -10.33
C GLY A 137 -14.33 -7.45 -11.28
N PRO A 138 -13.14 -6.82 -11.28
CA PRO A 138 -12.85 -5.65 -12.11
C PRO A 138 -13.07 -5.86 -13.60
N VAL A 139 -12.72 -7.05 -14.09
CA VAL A 139 -12.81 -7.40 -15.52
C VAL A 139 -14.25 -7.27 -16.02
N LEU A 140 -15.23 -7.74 -15.24
CA LEU A 140 -16.65 -7.74 -15.62
C LEU A 140 -17.40 -6.49 -15.14
N ASN A 141 -16.82 -5.69 -14.24
CA ASN A 141 -17.51 -4.52 -13.70
C ASN A 141 -17.70 -3.43 -14.78
N PRO A 142 -18.93 -2.99 -15.10
CA PRO A 142 -19.22 -2.03 -16.16
C PRO A 142 -18.63 -0.63 -15.96
N VAL A 143 -18.26 -0.26 -14.74
CA VAL A 143 -17.61 1.03 -14.45
C VAL A 143 -16.08 0.92 -14.33
N GLU A 144 -15.53 -0.30 -14.37
CA GLU A 144 -14.08 -0.56 -14.32
C GLU A 144 -13.59 -0.99 -15.72
N MET A 145 -13.45 -2.29 -15.99
CA MET A 145 -12.94 -2.79 -17.28
C MET A 145 -14.07 -3.15 -18.28
N GLY A 146 -15.28 -3.39 -17.79
CA GLY A 146 -16.51 -3.44 -18.59
C GLY A 146 -16.66 -4.61 -19.57
N MET A 147 -15.92 -5.71 -19.41
CA MET A 147 -16.08 -6.86 -20.30
C MET A 147 -17.49 -7.45 -20.19
N PRO A 148 -18.16 -7.73 -21.32
CA PRO A 148 -19.56 -8.17 -21.31
C PRO A 148 -19.74 -9.62 -20.81
N SER A 149 -18.70 -10.44 -20.81
CA SER A 149 -18.74 -11.81 -20.31
C SER A 149 -17.34 -12.42 -20.17
N GLU A 150 -17.24 -13.46 -19.34
CA GLU A 150 -16.05 -14.31 -19.25
C GLU A 150 -15.67 -14.92 -20.60
N ALA A 151 -16.67 -15.33 -21.40
CA ALA A 151 -16.45 -15.89 -22.73
C ALA A 151 -15.77 -14.89 -23.68
N ARG A 152 -16.10 -13.59 -23.57
CA ARG A 152 -15.43 -12.53 -24.34
C ARG A 152 -13.96 -12.40 -23.96
N VAL A 153 -13.62 -12.54 -22.68
CA VAL A 153 -12.24 -12.52 -22.17
C VAL A 153 -11.46 -13.72 -22.69
N VAL A 154 -12.02 -14.93 -22.52
CA VAL A 154 -11.40 -16.18 -22.99
C VAL A 154 -11.16 -16.13 -24.51
N LYS A 155 -12.12 -15.63 -25.29
CA LYS A 155 -11.96 -15.46 -26.74
C LYS A 155 -10.82 -14.51 -27.09
N THR A 156 -10.67 -13.39 -26.39
CA THR A 156 -9.53 -12.46 -26.58
C THR A 156 -8.20 -13.15 -26.29
N LEU A 157 -8.09 -13.91 -25.20
CA LEU A 157 -6.83 -14.57 -24.85
C LEU A 157 -6.49 -15.73 -25.81
N GLN A 158 -7.51 -16.47 -26.27
CA GLN A 158 -7.34 -17.58 -27.22
C GLN A 158 -6.93 -17.12 -28.62
N SER A 159 -7.27 -15.90 -29.03
CA SER A 159 -6.93 -15.39 -30.37
C SER A 159 -5.44 -15.06 -30.52
N MET A 160 -4.67 -15.01 -29.44
CA MET A 160 -3.27 -14.61 -29.43
C MET A 160 -2.34 -15.80 -29.17
N PRO A 161 -1.55 -16.27 -30.17
CA PRO A 161 -0.68 -17.44 -30.01
C PRO A 161 0.28 -17.35 -28.81
N GLY A 162 0.81 -16.15 -28.51
CA GLY A 162 1.69 -15.96 -27.36
C GLY A 162 1.00 -16.22 -26.02
N TYR A 163 -0.29 -15.89 -25.87
CA TYR A 163 -1.06 -16.27 -24.68
C TYR A 163 -1.37 -17.76 -24.66
N VAL A 164 -1.72 -18.36 -25.80
CA VAL A 164 -1.93 -19.81 -25.90
C VAL A 164 -0.72 -20.58 -25.36
N ASP A 165 0.49 -20.17 -25.74
CA ASP A 165 1.72 -20.80 -25.24
C ASP A 165 2.01 -20.46 -23.78
N ALA A 166 1.74 -19.23 -23.32
CA ALA A 166 1.93 -18.83 -21.93
C ALA A 166 1.00 -19.61 -20.98
N PHE A 167 -0.28 -19.76 -21.31
CA PHE A 167 -1.23 -20.61 -20.57
C PHE A 167 -0.84 -22.09 -20.63
N ARG A 168 -0.38 -22.57 -21.80
CA ARG A 168 0.45 -23.78 -22.04
C ARG A 168 1.38 -24.11 -20.86
N LYS A 169 2.27 -23.17 -20.60
CA LYS A 169 3.37 -23.33 -19.64
C LYS A 169 2.93 -23.14 -18.19
N ALA A 170 1.99 -22.24 -17.94
CA ALA A 170 1.51 -21.92 -16.60
C ALA A 170 0.59 -23.01 -15.99
N PHE A 171 -0.12 -23.76 -16.84
CA PHE A 171 -1.09 -24.80 -16.43
C PHE A 171 -0.90 -26.07 -17.28
N PRO A 172 0.25 -26.76 -17.19
CA PRO A 172 0.63 -27.84 -18.09
C PRO A 172 -0.23 -29.10 -17.96
N ASP A 173 -0.87 -29.30 -16.81
CA ASP A 173 -1.70 -30.46 -16.51
C ASP A 173 -3.16 -30.31 -16.97
N GLU A 174 -3.53 -29.14 -17.52
CA GLU A 174 -4.88 -28.86 -17.98
C GLU A 174 -4.97 -28.90 -19.51
N PRO A 175 -5.88 -29.70 -20.11
CA PRO A 175 -5.98 -29.81 -21.57
C PRO A 175 -6.49 -28.53 -22.24
N ASN A 176 -7.26 -27.71 -21.53
CA ASN A 176 -7.80 -26.43 -22.00
C ASN A 176 -7.50 -25.33 -20.98
N PRO A 177 -6.25 -24.85 -20.89
CA PRO A 177 -5.80 -24.01 -19.78
C PRO A 177 -6.28 -22.56 -19.86
N ILE A 178 -6.73 -22.07 -21.03
CA ILE A 178 -7.23 -20.71 -21.17
C ILE A 178 -8.68 -20.65 -20.70
N THR A 179 -8.84 -20.37 -19.41
CA THR A 179 -10.13 -20.17 -18.73
C THR A 179 -10.11 -18.86 -17.97
N PHE A 180 -11.29 -18.33 -17.64
CA PHE A 180 -11.40 -17.13 -16.81
C PHE A 180 -10.83 -17.35 -15.41
N ASP A 181 -11.01 -18.54 -14.85
CA ASP A 181 -10.43 -18.94 -13.57
C ASP A 181 -8.89 -18.98 -13.62
N ASN A 182 -8.30 -19.52 -14.68
CA ASN A 182 -6.84 -19.57 -14.80
C ASN A 182 -6.22 -18.20 -15.10
N MET A 183 -6.94 -17.30 -15.77
CA MET A 183 -6.55 -15.89 -15.84
C MET A 183 -6.46 -15.30 -14.43
N ALA A 184 -7.49 -15.49 -13.61
CA ALA A 184 -7.55 -14.95 -12.25
C ALA A 184 -6.48 -15.59 -11.33
N LYS A 185 -6.24 -16.91 -11.44
CA LYS A 185 -5.14 -17.61 -10.76
C LYS A 185 -3.77 -17.09 -11.18
N ALA A 186 -3.56 -16.79 -12.45
CA ALA A 186 -2.29 -16.25 -12.93
C ALA A 186 -2.06 -14.85 -12.36
N ILE A 187 -3.05 -13.95 -12.44
CA ILE A 187 -3.00 -12.60 -11.86
C ILE A 187 -2.71 -12.68 -10.34
N GLY A 188 -3.47 -13.49 -9.60
CA GLY A 188 -3.25 -13.68 -8.17
C GLY A 188 -1.86 -14.25 -7.83
N ALA A 189 -1.31 -15.12 -8.68
CA ALA A 189 0.06 -15.62 -8.51
C ALA A 189 1.12 -14.51 -8.66
N PHE A 190 0.91 -13.57 -9.59
CA PHE A 190 1.76 -12.38 -9.71
C PHE A 190 1.62 -11.46 -8.49
N GLU A 191 0.38 -11.20 -8.04
CA GLU A 191 0.09 -10.32 -6.90
C GLU A 191 0.62 -10.86 -5.57
N ARG A 192 0.65 -12.18 -5.37
CA ARG A 192 1.23 -12.84 -4.18
C ARG A 192 2.71 -12.55 -3.93
N LYS A 193 3.41 -12.02 -4.94
CA LYS A 193 4.81 -11.60 -4.85
C LYS A 193 4.99 -10.06 -4.84
N LEU A 194 3.91 -9.28 -4.88
CA LEU A 194 3.94 -7.83 -4.67
C LEU A 194 4.10 -7.51 -3.18
N ILE A 195 5.21 -7.93 -2.59
CA ILE A 195 5.56 -7.73 -1.19
C ILE A 195 6.59 -6.61 -1.08
N THR A 196 6.38 -5.68 -0.14
CA THR A 196 7.25 -4.51 0.06
C THR A 196 7.75 -4.43 1.50
N PRO A 197 8.79 -5.21 1.88
CA PRO A 197 9.45 -5.05 3.18
C PRO A 197 10.02 -3.64 3.33
N SER A 198 9.92 -3.11 4.54
CA SER A 198 10.21 -1.72 4.90
C SER A 198 11.26 -1.65 6.02
N ARG A 199 11.62 -0.42 6.41
CA ARG A 199 12.52 -0.20 7.56
C ARG A 199 11.92 -0.73 8.87
N TRP A 200 10.59 -0.73 8.99
CA TRP A 200 9.90 -1.37 10.11
C TRP A 200 10.17 -2.88 10.18
N ASP A 201 10.18 -3.57 9.03
CA ASP A 201 10.48 -5.01 8.97
C ASP A 201 11.95 -5.30 9.32
N GLU A 202 12.87 -4.44 8.87
CA GLU A 202 14.28 -4.51 9.29
C GLU A 202 14.42 -4.33 10.82
N PHE A 203 13.68 -3.39 11.40
CA PHE A 203 13.66 -3.15 12.85
C PHE A 203 13.12 -4.36 13.63
N LEU A 204 11.98 -4.93 13.20
CA LEU A 204 11.40 -6.13 13.81
C LEU A 204 12.33 -7.35 13.72
N ASN A 205 13.19 -7.41 12.70
CA ASN A 205 14.22 -8.45 12.55
C ASN A 205 15.53 -8.14 13.32
N GLY A 206 15.51 -7.16 14.24
CA GLY A 206 16.60 -6.90 15.18
C GLY A 206 17.58 -5.80 14.75
N LYS A 207 17.37 -5.13 13.62
CA LYS A 207 18.17 -3.97 13.23
C LYS A 207 17.64 -2.72 13.94
N GLU A 208 18.03 -2.52 15.20
CA GLU A 208 17.55 -1.44 16.08
C GLU A 208 17.68 -0.02 15.50
N THR A 209 18.59 0.18 14.54
CA THR A 209 18.87 1.47 13.89
C THR A 209 18.15 1.65 12.56
N ALA A 210 17.29 0.71 12.14
CA ALA A 210 16.52 0.82 10.90
C ALA A 210 15.46 1.93 10.95
N ILE A 211 14.95 2.22 12.15
CA ILE A 211 14.04 3.33 12.41
C ILE A 211 14.65 4.31 13.43
N THR A 212 14.28 5.58 13.33
CA THR A 212 14.78 6.64 14.19
C THR A 212 14.10 6.62 15.56
N ASP A 213 14.66 7.33 16.54
CA ASP A 213 14.04 7.46 17.85
C ASP A 213 12.71 8.24 17.81
N GLU A 214 12.54 9.15 16.83
CA GLU A 214 11.27 9.81 16.56
C GLU A 214 10.21 8.82 16.08
N GLU A 215 10.57 7.93 15.15
CA GLU A 215 9.68 6.88 14.65
C GLU A 215 9.32 5.87 15.75
N LYS A 216 10.26 5.56 16.65
CA LYS A 216 9.97 4.72 17.82
C LYS A 216 8.99 5.38 18.79
N ASN A 217 9.16 6.66 19.07
CA ASN A 217 8.19 7.42 19.88
C ASN A 217 6.81 7.46 19.21
N GLY A 218 6.78 7.63 17.89
CA GLY A 218 5.57 7.54 17.08
C GLY A 218 4.84 6.22 17.21
N PHE A 219 5.58 5.10 17.16
CA PHE A 219 5.03 3.76 17.36
C PHE A 219 4.50 3.58 18.79
N ILE A 220 5.26 4.00 19.79
CA ILE A 220 4.86 3.93 21.20
C ILE A 220 3.52 4.67 21.39
N LYS A 221 3.40 5.87 20.82
CA LYS A 221 2.17 6.66 20.86
C LYS A 221 1.03 5.99 20.10
N PHE A 222 1.28 5.45 18.91
CA PHE A 222 0.30 4.69 18.13
C PHE A 222 -0.33 3.55 18.94
N VAL A 223 0.49 2.81 19.68
CA VAL A 223 0.02 1.74 20.57
C VAL A 223 -0.72 2.29 21.79
N GLU A 224 -0.24 3.37 22.41
CA GLU A 224 -0.87 3.98 23.60
C GLU A 224 -2.24 4.58 23.34
N VAL A 225 -2.42 5.16 22.17
CA VAL A 225 -3.72 5.70 21.73
C VAL A 225 -4.73 4.57 21.53
N GLY A 226 -4.27 3.36 21.18
CA GLY A 226 -5.10 2.17 21.02
C GLY A 226 -5.25 1.68 19.58
N CYS A 227 -4.51 2.26 18.62
CA CYS A 227 -4.58 1.89 17.20
C CYS A 227 -4.28 0.40 16.96
N VAL A 228 -3.45 -0.21 17.83
CA VAL A 228 -3.10 -1.64 17.83
C VAL A 228 -4.32 -2.57 17.92
N ALA A 229 -5.45 -2.12 18.47
CA ALA A 229 -6.65 -2.93 18.58
C ALA A 229 -7.16 -3.41 17.20
N CYS A 230 -6.96 -2.59 16.16
CA CYS A 230 -7.39 -2.88 14.80
C CYS A 230 -6.19 -3.04 13.84
N HIS A 231 -5.13 -2.26 14.03
CA HIS A 231 -3.97 -2.21 13.15
C HIS A 231 -2.78 -2.96 13.77
N ASN A 232 -2.80 -4.28 13.61
CA ASN A 232 -1.81 -5.21 14.13
C ASN A 232 -1.43 -6.28 13.09
N GLY A 233 -0.61 -7.25 13.51
CA GLY A 233 -0.13 -8.33 12.67
C GLY A 233 0.91 -7.88 11.65
N PRO A 234 1.21 -8.75 10.67
CA PRO A 234 2.20 -8.45 9.65
C PRO A 234 1.78 -7.32 8.72
N TYR A 235 0.52 -6.92 8.61
CA TYR A 235 0.09 -5.85 7.68
C TYR A 235 -0.37 -4.57 8.38
N LEU A 236 -0.32 -4.53 9.72
CA LEU A 236 -0.84 -3.43 10.53
C LEU A 236 -2.29 -3.10 10.14
N GLY A 237 -3.12 -4.13 10.05
CA GLY A 237 -4.45 -4.11 9.46
C GLY A 237 -4.65 -5.25 8.47
N GLY A 238 -5.69 -5.17 7.65
CA GLY A 238 -6.02 -6.17 6.64
C GLY A 238 -6.51 -7.50 7.19
N ASN A 239 -6.74 -7.61 8.51
CA ASN A 239 -6.99 -8.86 9.23
C ASN A 239 -8.32 -8.90 10.01
N ALA A 240 -9.13 -7.85 9.94
CA ALA A 240 -10.43 -7.77 10.59
C ALA A 240 -11.37 -6.83 9.84
N PHE A 241 -12.66 -6.91 10.17
CA PHE A 241 -13.68 -5.93 9.79
C PHE A 241 -14.08 -5.12 11.01
N GLN A 242 -14.14 -3.80 10.88
CA GLN A 242 -14.52 -2.90 11.97
C GLN A 242 -15.47 -1.82 11.46
N LYS A 243 -16.35 -1.37 12.34
CA LYS A 243 -17.22 -0.24 12.05
C LYS A 243 -16.37 1.04 11.88
N LEU A 244 -16.64 1.80 10.84
CA LEU A 244 -16.11 3.15 10.70
C LEU A 244 -16.94 4.11 11.56
N GLY A 245 -16.31 4.76 12.54
CA GLY A 245 -17.01 5.47 13.59
C GLY A 245 -17.54 4.54 14.69
N LEU A 246 -16.64 3.72 15.25
CA LEU A 246 -16.96 2.74 16.29
C LEU A 246 -17.44 3.38 17.59
N ILE A 247 -16.87 4.54 17.95
CA ILE A 247 -17.23 5.25 19.20
C ILE A 247 -18.08 6.48 18.87
N ASN A 248 -17.61 7.32 17.95
CA ASN A 248 -18.34 8.48 17.45
C ASN A 248 -18.71 8.23 15.98
N ASN A 249 -19.94 8.59 15.58
CA ASN A 249 -20.40 8.40 14.20
C ASN A 249 -19.47 9.11 13.21
N TRP A 250 -19.02 8.40 12.18
CA TRP A 250 -18.15 8.97 11.17
C TRP A 250 -18.91 9.99 10.33
N PRO A 251 -18.42 11.24 10.19
CA PRO A 251 -19.12 12.28 9.48
C PRO A 251 -19.11 11.99 7.98
N GLY A 252 -20.29 12.05 7.34
CA GLY A 252 -20.42 11.91 5.89
C GLY A 252 -20.23 10.51 5.33
N ASN A 253 -20.20 9.46 6.17
CA ASN A 253 -20.23 8.09 5.65
C ASN A 253 -21.62 7.76 5.10
N GLU A 254 -21.71 7.55 3.79
CA GLU A 254 -22.94 7.09 3.11
C GLU A 254 -22.80 5.65 2.57
N ASP A 255 -21.59 5.09 2.58
CA ASP A 255 -21.32 3.74 2.14
C ASP A 255 -21.60 2.74 3.28
N PRO A 256 -22.57 1.82 3.12
CA PRO A 256 -22.92 0.86 4.16
C PRO A 256 -21.90 -0.28 4.30
N GLY A 257 -20.83 -0.26 3.51
CA GLY A 257 -19.67 -1.14 3.65
C GLY A 257 -19.99 -2.60 3.40
N ARG A 258 -19.67 -3.44 4.38
CA ARG A 258 -19.82 -4.90 4.35
C ARG A 258 -21.27 -5.37 4.31
N LEU A 259 -22.24 -4.52 4.67
CA LEU A 259 -23.66 -4.82 4.48
C LEU A 259 -23.98 -5.16 3.01
N LEU A 260 -23.34 -4.49 2.04
CA LEU A 260 -23.56 -4.76 0.61
C LEU A 260 -23.16 -6.18 0.19
N ALA A 261 -22.14 -6.73 0.86
CA ALA A 261 -21.61 -8.05 0.56
C ALA A 261 -22.33 -9.17 1.32
N THR A 262 -22.78 -8.89 2.54
CA THR A 262 -23.30 -9.91 3.48
C THR A 262 -24.82 -9.90 3.63
N HIS A 263 -25.46 -8.78 3.31
CA HIS A 263 -26.88 -8.51 3.58
C HIS A 263 -27.26 -8.64 5.07
N ASN A 264 -26.28 -8.54 5.98
CA ASN A 264 -26.51 -8.56 7.42
C ASN A 264 -26.43 -7.15 8.00
N GLU A 265 -27.52 -6.67 8.59
CA GLU A 265 -27.59 -5.33 9.22
C GLU A 265 -26.52 -5.13 10.30
N LEU A 266 -26.08 -6.20 10.96
CA LEU A 266 -24.98 -6.11 11.94
C LEU A 266 -23.63 -5.75 11.32
N ASP A 267 -23.49 -5.80 10.00
CA ASP A 267 -22.29 -5.45 9.25
C ASP A 267 -22.39 -4.08 8.54
N GLU A 268 -23.43 -3.30 8.84
CA GLU A 268 -23.55 -1.91 8.39
C GLU A 268 -22.37 -1.06 8.89
N ASP A 269 -21.86 -0.20 7.99
CA ASP A 269 -20.69 0.66 8.17
C ASP A 269 -19.39 -0.08 8.50
N LYS A 270 -19.36 -1.42 8.40
CA LYS A 270 -18.14 -2.18 8.61
C LYS A 270 -17.32 -2.23 7.34
N PHE A 271 -16.04 -2.00 7.48
CA PHE A 271 -15.06 -2.13 6.42
C PHE A 271 -13.91 -3.02 6.88
N LYS A 272 -13.23 -3.64 5.92
CA LYS A 272 -11.95 -4.28 6.20
C LYS A 272 -11.02 -3.19 6.71
N VAL A 273 -10.40 -3.43 7.87
CA VAL A 273 -9.39 -2.53 8.41
C VAL A 273 -8.26 -2.41 7.38
N ALA A 274 -7.96 -1.20 6.92
CA ALA A 274 -6.93 -1.00 5.90
C ALA A 274 -5.55 -1.42 6.43
N SER A 275 -4.74 -2.06 5.61
CA SER A 275 -3.30 -2.20 5.88
C SER A 275 -2.65 -0.81 5.87
N LEU A 276 -1.80 -0.54 6.85
CA LEU A 276 -1.04 0.72 6.93
C LEU A 276 0.31 0.66 6.23
N ARG A 277 0.66 -0.49 5.62
CA ARG A 277 1.87 -0.59 4.80
C ARG A 277 1.76 0.31 3.59
N ASN A 278 2.85 1.03 3.31
CA ASN A 278 2.93 2.04 2.26
C ASN A 278 1.92 3.21 2.38
N VAL A 279 1.29 3.42 3.54
CA VAL A 279 0.25 4.45 3.70
C VAL A 279 0.73 5.86 3.35
N GLU A 280 2.02 6.17 3.51
CA GLU A 280 2.61 7.44 3.06
C GLU A 280 2.43 7.71 1.55
N LYS A 281 2.27 6.67 0.74
CA LYS A 281 2.27 6.72 -0.72
C LYS A 281 0.89 6.52 -1.35
N THR A 282 -0.12 6.21 -0.54
CA THR A 282 -1.43 5.78 -1.03
C THR A 282 -2.54 6.77 -0.68
N ALA A 283 -2.22 8.07 -0.64
CA ALA A 283 -3.24 9.11 -0.57
C ALA A 283 -4.10 9.11 -1.87
N PRO A 284 -5.35 9.58 -1.81
CA PRO A 284 -6.09 9.97 -0.59
C PRO A 284 -6.59 8.75 0.21
N TYR A 285 -7.06 8.99 1.43
CA TYR A 285 -7.34 7.97 2.44
C TYR A 285 -8.83 7.69 2.62
N LEU A 286 -9.10 6.55 3.26
CA LEU A 286 -10.41 5.91 3.46
C LEU A 286 -10.99 5.25 2.21
N HIS A 287 -12.12 4.57 2.40
CA HIS A 287 -12.80 3.82 1.35
C HIS A 287 -13.31 4.70 0.21
N ASP A 288 -13.50 5.99 0.43
CA ASP A 288 -14.03 6.96 -0.53
C ASP A 288 -12.99 8.00 -1.00
N GLY A 289 -11.77 7.95 -0.44
CA GLY A 289 -10.71 8.90 -0.76
C GLY A 289 -11.02 10.33 -0.33
N SER A 290 -11.88 10.53 0.67
CA SER A 290 -12.33 11.85 1.14
C SER A 290 -11.24 12.65 1.87
N ILE A 291 -10.19 12.00 2.39
CA ILE A 291 -9.15 12.66 3.18
C ILE A 291 -7.83 12.67 2.42
N ALA A 292 -7.35 13.86 2.05
CA ALA A 292 -6.09 13.98 1.30
C ALA A 292 -4.82 13.89 2.18
N ASP A 293 -4.90 14.31 3.44
CA ASP A 293 -3.75 14.46 4.32
C ASP A 293 -3.68 13.36 5.40
N LEU A 294 -2.49 12.78 5.58
CA LEU A 294 -2.30 11.62 6.47
C LEU A 294 -2.45 12.01 7.93
N GLU A 295 -1.98 13.20 8.31
CA GLU A 295 -2.09 13.68 9.69
C GLU A 295 -3.56 13.89 10.07
N THR A 296 -4.35 14.42 9.13
CA THR A 296 -5.81 14.56 9.25
C THR A 296 -6.49 13.20 9.40
N ALA A 297 -6.13 12.22 8.58
CA ALA A 297 -6.66 10.86 8.70
C ALA A 297 -6.35 10.23 10.07
N VAL A 298 -5.12 10.41 10.57
CA VAL A 298 -4.71 9.95 11.91
C VAL A 298 -5.53 10.60 13.03
N LYS A 299 -5.71 11.93 12.98
CA LYS A 299 -6.51 12.67 13.95
C LYS A 299 -7.97 12.21 13.96
N MET A 300 -8.58 12.08 12.78
CA MET A 300 -9.97 11.62 12.67
C MET A 300 -10.11 10.16 13.13
N MET A 301 -9.17 9.27 12.81
CA MET A 301 -9.20 7.90 13.32
C MET A 301 -9.15 7.85 14.85
N ALA A 302 -8.31 8.66 15.49
CA ALA A 302 -8.26 8.73 16.95
C ALA A 302 -9.57 9.27 17.55
N GLU A 303 -10.16 10.29 16.95
CA GLU A 303 -11.40 10.91 17.43
C GLU A 303 -12.61 9.96 17.28
N TYR A 304 -12.81 9.40 16.09
CA TYR A 304 -14.03 8.65 15.78
C TYR A 304 -13.98 7.18 16.17
N GLN A 305 -12.79 6.56 16.14
CA GLN A 305 -12.64 5.15 16.53
C GLN A 305 -12.30 4.95 18.00
N LEU A 306 -11.74 5.96 18.69
CA LEU A 306 -11.15 5.80 20.03
C LEU A 306 -11.56 6.89 21.03
N ASP A 307 -12.34 7.90 20.61
CA ASP A 307 -12.71 9.06 21.43
C ASP A 307 -11.48 9.79 22.02
N GLN A 308 -10.43 9.91 21.20
CA GLN A 308 -9.18 10.57 21.58
C GLN A 308 -8.95 11.80 20.69
N THR A 309 -8.67 12.95 21.31
CA THR A 309 -8.18 14.12 20.59
C THR A 309 -6.65 14.13 20.61
N LEU A 310 -6.01 13.97 19.46
CA LEU A 310 -4.56 14.04 19.35
C LEU A 310 -4.08 15.49 19.23
N SER A 311 -3.01 15.79 19.96
CA SER A 311 -2.23 17.01 19.72
C SER A 311 -1.52 16.94 18.36
N ASP A 312 -1.13 18.10 17.82
CA ASP A 312 -0.31 18.18 16.59
C ASP A 312 1.04 17.45 16.74
N GLU A 313 1.59 17.43 17.95
CA GLU A 313 2.85 16.73 18.22
C GLU A 313 2.65 15.21 18.19
N ASP A 314 1.59 14.71 18.82
CA ASP A 314 1.24 13.29 18.82
C ASP A 314 0.89 12.77 17.42
N SER A 315 0.08 13.52 16.66
CA SER A 315 -0.29 13.14 15.28
C SER A 315 0.95 13.08 14.38
N LYS A 316 1.84 14.05 14.48
CA LYS A 316 3.11 14.07 13.71
C LYS A 316 4.04 12.94 14.11
N ALA A 317 4.13 12.62 15.40
CA ALA A 317 4.91 11.48 15.87
C ALA A 317 4.37 10.18 15.27
N ILE A 318 3.06 9.95 15.32
CA ILE A 318 2.43 8.77 14.70
C ILE A 318 2.69 8.75 13.19
N VAL A 319 2.51 9.87 12.49
CA VAL A 319 2.81 9.97 11.05
C VAL A 319 4.28 9.64 10.77
N SER A 320 5.21 10.07 11.61
CA SER A 320 6.63 9.72 11.50
C SER A 320 6.82 8.20 11.52
N PHE A 321 6.19 7.50 12.47
CA PHE A 321 6.15 6.04 12.47
C PHE A 321 5.54 5.45 11.20
N LEU A 322 4.39 5.95 10.74
CA LEU A 322 3.72 5.42 9.54
C LEU A 322 4.61 5.51 8.28
N LYS A 323 5.48 6.51 8.17
CA LYS A 323 6.47 6.62 7.08
C LYS A 323 7.55 5.54 7.12
N SER A 324 7.79 4.92 8.28
CA SER A 324 8.70 3.77 8.38
C SER A 324 8.13 2.50 7.74
N LEU A 325 6.82 2.47 7.47
CA LEU A 325 6.09 1.36 6.86
C LEU A 325 6.13 1.37 5.32
N THR A 326 6.75 2.38 4.71
CA THR A 326 6.96 2.45 3.26
C THR A 326 8.07 1.47 2.86
N GLY A 327 7.69 0.41 2.15
CA GLY A 327 8.63 -0.56 1.62
C GLY A 327 9.25 -0.15 0.29
N LYS A 328 10.34 -0.80 -0.09
CA LYS A 328 10.94 -0.59 -1.41
C LYS A 328 10.15 -1.34 -2.48
N LEU A 329 9.88 -0.69 -3.60
CA LEU A 329 9.26 -1.34 -4.75
C LEU A 329 10.23 -2.35 -5.37
N PRO A 330 9.78 -3.56 -5.73
CA PRO A 330 10.63 -4.55 -6.38
C PRO A 330 10.77 -4.24 -7.89
N GLU A 331 11.55 -3.21 -8.22
CA GLU A 331 11.63 -2.62 -9.58
C GLU A 331 11.80 -3.63 -10.72
N ALA A 332 12.65 -4.64 -10.54
CA ALA A 332 12.88 -5.68 -11.55
C ALA A 332 11.65 -6.60 -11.75
N TYR A 333 10.87 -6.82 -10.70
CA TYR A 333 9.69 -7.69 -10.72
C TYR A 333 8.48 -7.01 -11.37
N ILE A 334 8.34 -5.69 -11.19
CA ILE A 334 7.18 -4.91 -11.65
C ILE A 334 7.38 -4.27 -13.03
N GLN A 335 8.43 -4.66 -13.76
CA GLN A 335 8.63 -4.14 -15.11
C GLN A 335 7.45 -4.51 -15.99
N GLU A 336 7.11 -3.62 -16.91
CA GLU A 336 6.08 -3.89 -17.91
C GLU A 336 6.56 -5.05 -18.81
N PRO A 337 5.74 -6.10 -19.00
CA PRO A 337 6.09 -7.21 -19.87
C PRO A 337 5.98 -6.84 -21.35
N THR A 338 6.70 -7.57 -22.20
CA THR A 338 6.35 -7.61 -23.62
C THR A 338 5.08 -8.44 -23.77
N LEU A 339 4.00 -7.79 -24.22
CA LEU A 339 2.71 -8.46 -24.43
C LEU A 339 2.68 -9.20 -25.79
N PRO A 340 1.90 -10.28 -25.93
CA PRO A 340 1.70 -10.96 -27.21
C PRO A 340 1.01 -10.04 -28.22
N GLU A 341 1.38 -10.16 -29.50
CA GLU A 341 0.73 -9.43 -30.58
C GLU A 341 -0.73 -9.88 -30.78
N SER A 342 -1.60 -8.92 -31.07
CA SER A 342 -2.97 -9.21 -31.52
C SER A 342 -2.95 -9.85 -32.91
N THR A 343 -3.99 -10.62 -33.21
CA THR A 343 -4.23 -11.26 -34.51
C THR A 343 -5.51 -10.73 -35.16
N PRO A 344 -5.79 -11.04 -36.44
CA PRO A 344 -7.07 -10.71 -37.07
C PRO A 344 -8.30 -11.30 -36.36
N ASP A 345 -8.13 -12.40 -35.61
CA ASP A 345 -9.21 -13.02 -34.83
C ASP A 345 -9.38 -12.38 -33.44
N THR A 346 -8.44 -11.49 -33.05
CA THR A 346 -8.52 -10.76 -31.80
C THR A 346 -9.67 -9.78 -31.87
N PRO A 347 -10.68 -9.93 -31.01
CA PRO A 347 -11.82 -9.03 -31.07
C PRO A 347 -11.41 -7.56 -30.90
N LEU A 348 -12.09 -6.68 -31.62
CA LEU A 348 -11.80 -5.25 -31.62
C LEU A 348 -12.24 -4.57 -30.31
N PRO A 349 -11.62 -3.42 -29.95
CA PRO A 349 -12.09 -2.60 -28.84
C PRO A 349 -13.50 -2.07 -29.10
N GLU A 350 -14.32 -2.05 -28.05
CA GLU A 350 -15.69 -1.56 -28.07
C GLU A 350 -15.80 -0.36 -27.12
N MET A 351 -16.00 0.84 -27.68
CA MET A 351 -16.03 2.11 -26.95
C MET A 351 -17.42 2.48 -26.40
N ASP A 352 -18.43 1.67 -26.74
CA ASP A 352 -19.86 1.98 -26.64
C ASP A 352 -20.52 1.54 -25.35
#